data_AF-A0A3D8WV42-F1
#
_entry.id   AF-A0A3D8WV42-F1
#
_cell.length_a   1.000
_cell.length_b   1.000
_cell.length_c   1.000
_cell.angle_alpha   90.00
_cell.angle_beta   90.00
_cell.angle_gamma   90.00
#
_symmetry.space_group_name_H-M   'P 1'
#
loop_
_entity.id
_entity.type
_entity.pdbx_description
1 polymer ?
#
loop_
_entity_poly.entity_id
_entity_poly.type
_entity_poly.pdbx_seq_one_letter_code
_entity_poly.pdbx_strand_id
1 'polypeptide(L)'
;MRSEGIPSPPLSESKPISDPNSVPFGVKLTDNELANSLKKKISMAITNCSEAASQSLRSDVSLMWAEFLQEHITFLITFKSLMRKRGWLKVPPPYHPADLSQIEK
;
A
#
# COMPACT_ATOMS: atom_id res chain seq x y z
N MET A 1 4.62 -1.05 23.61
CA MET A 1 4.61 0.40 23.92
C MET A 1 4.25 0.68 25.36
N ARG A 2 3.02 0.39 25.83
CA ARG A 2 2.64 0.66 27.24
C ARG A 2 3.52 -0.06 28.26
N SER A 3 3.84 -1.33 28.01
CA SER A 3 4.77 -2.13 28.82
C SER A 3 6.20 -1.56 28.86
N GLU A 4 6.59 -0.84 27.81
CA GLU A 4 7.90 -0.20 27.65
C GLU A 4 7.88 1.26 28.16
N GLY A 5 6.80 1.69 28.83
CA GLY A 5 6.66 3.05 29.37
C GLY A 5 6.45 4.14 28.31
N ILE A 6 6.20 3.78 27.05
CA ILE A 6 6.02 4.74 25.96
C ILE A 6 4.53 5.14 25.87
N PRO A 7 4.18 6.44 26.02
CA PRO A 7 2.81 6.90 25.92
C PRO A 7 2.29 6.72 24.49
N SER A 8 1.01 6.36 24.36
CA SER A 8 0.36 6.28 23.05
C SER A 8 0.11 7.68 22.50
N PRO A 9 0.31 7.91 21.19
CA PRO A 9 -0.08 9.18 20.58
C PRO A 9 -1.61 9.37 20.65
N PRO A 10 -2.09 10.62 20.59
CA PRO A 10 -3.52 10.89 20.52
C PRO A 10 -4.11 10.24 19.27
N LEU A 11 -5.24 9.57 19.43
CA LEU A 11 -5.99 8.97 18.32
C LEU A 11 -6.85 10.02 17.64
N SER A 12 -7.01 9.92 16.33
CA SER A 12 -8.00 10.73 15.61
C SER A 12 -9.42 10.31 15.98
N GLU A 13 -10.35 11.27 15.94
CA GLU A 13 -11.76 11.01 16.18
C GLU A 13 -12.36 10.07 15.13
N SER A 14 -13.41 9.34 15.54
CA SER A 14 -14.15 8.48 14.62
C SER A 14 -14.86 9.33 13.56
N LYS A 15 -14.87 8.85 12.32
CA LYS A 15 -15.58 9.53 11.24
C LYS A 15 -17.09 9.25 11.36
N PRO A 16 -17.96 10.25 11.11
CA PRO A 16 -19.40 10.03 11.06
C PRO A 16 -19.79 9.12 9.88
N ILE A 17 -20.95 8.48 9.98
CA ILE A 17 -21.52 7.68 8.89
C ILE A 17 -21.93 8.65 7.77
N SER A 18 -21.46 8.40 6.54
CA SER A 18 -21.71 9.26 5.37
C SER A 18 -22.04 8.43 4.13
N ASP A 19 -22.94 8.91 3.27
CA ASP A 19 -23.21 8.33 1.96
C ASP A 19 -22.13 8.77 0.94
N PRO A 20 -21.38 7.84 0.32
CA PRO A 20 -20.41 8.17 -0.72
C PRO A 20 -21.01 8.84 -1.97
N ASN A 21 -22.32 8.68 -2.22
CA ASN A 21 -22.99 9.26 -3.37
C ASN A 21 -23.41 10.72 -3.13
N SER A 22 -23.55 11.15 -1.88
CA SER A 22 -23.88 12.54 -1.54
C SER A 22 -22.67 13.48 -1.60
N VAL A 23 -21.47 12.97 -1.87
CA VAL A 23 -20.23 13.77 -1.94
C VAL A 23 -20.22 14.60 -3.24
N PRO A 24 -20.07 15.95 -3.17
CA PRO A 24 -20.04 16.80 -4.35
C PRO A 24 -18.88 16.46 -5.31
N PHE A 25 -19.12 16.52 -6.62
CA PHE A 25 -18.16 16.09 -7.66
C PHE A 25 -16.82 16.83 -7.65
N GLY A 26 -16.76 18.08 -7.15
CA GLY A 26 -15.50 18.83 -7.06
C GLY A 26 -14.54 18.37 -5.96
N VAL A 27 -15.04 17.60 -4.97
CA VAL A 27 -14.25 17.09 -3.83
C VAL A 27 -14.25 15.55 -3.77
N LYS A 28 -15.05 14.90 -4.60
CA LYS A 28 -15.14 13.44 -4.67
C LYS A 28 -13.94 12.89 -5.42
N LEU A 29 -13.09 12.16 -4.70
CA LEU A 29 -12.01 11.41 -5.31
C LEU A 29 -12.57 10.30 -6.19
N THR A 30 -11.99 10.15 -7.37
CA THR A 30 -12.32 9.05 -8.28
C THR A 30 -11.80 7.72 -7.75
N ASP A 31 -12.39 6.61 -8.19
CA ASP A 31 -11.93 5.26 -7.82
C ASP A 31 -10.46 5.03 -8.21
N ASN A 32 -10.02 5.62 -9.32
CA ASN A 32 -8.63 5.57 -9.76
C ASN A 32 -7.69 6.29 -8.79
N GLU A 33 -8.06 7.49 -8.35
CA GLU A 33 -7.26 8.26 -7.38
C GLU A 33 -7.22 7.58 -6.02
N LEU A 34 -8.36 7.06 -5.55
CA LEU A 34 -8.46 6.31 -4.31
C LEU A 34 -7.61 5.04 -4.35
N ALA A 35 -7.73 4.24 -5.42
CA ALA A 35 -7.00 2.99 -5.55
C ALA A 35 -5.48 3.22 -5.63
N ASN A 36 -5.05 4.24 -6.37
CA ASN A 36 -3.62 4.59 -6.46
C ASN A 36 -3.09 5.18 -5.13
N SER A 37 -3.88 6.01 -4.45
CA SER A 37 -3.52 6.54 -3.13
C SER A 37 -3.39 5.43 -2.09
N LEU A 38 -4.30 4.46 -2.10
CA LEU A 38 -4.24 3.28 -1.25
C LEU A 38 -3.01 2.42 -1.57
N LYS A 39 -2.76 2.13 -2.86
CA LYS A 39 -1.55 1.40 -3.30
C LYS A 39 -0.27 2.06 -2.77
N LYS A 40 -0.16 3.39 -2.89
CA LYS A 40 0.99 4.15 -2.40
C LYS A 40 1.18 3.98 -0.89
N LYS A 41 0.10 4.07 -0.11
CA LYS A 41 0.15 3.86 1.35
C LYS A 41 0.58 2.44 1.73
N ILE A 42 0.10 1.42 1.03
CA ILE A 42 0.51 0.02 1.26
C ILE A 42 2.00 -0.13 0.96
N SER A 43 2.49 0.39 -0.17
CA SER A 43 3.92 0.34 -0.51
C SER A 43 4.79 1.04 0.53
N MET A 44 4.36 2.21 1.03
CA MET A 44 5.05 2.91 2.10
C MET A 44 5.08 2.09 3.40
N ALA A 45 3.96 1.45 3.77
CA ALA A 45 3.90 0.58 4.95
C ALA A 45 4.87 -0.61 4.82
N ILE A 46 4.95 -1.25 3.65
CA ILE A 46 5.89 -2.34 3.36
C ILE A 46 7.33 -1.87 3.55
N THR A 47 7.70 -0.73 2.96
CA THR A 47 9.06 -0.17 3.11
C THR A 47 9.37 0.12 4.57
N ASN A 48 8.45 0.75 5.30
CA ASN A 48 8.64 1.09 6.71
C ASN A 48 8.78 -0.16 7.58
N CYS A 49 8.00 -1.22 7.34
CA CYS A 49 8.11 -2.47 8.08
C CYS A 49 9.46 -3.15 7.81
N SER A 50 9.89 -3.16 6.55
CA SER A 50 11.20 -3.72 6.15
C SER A 50 12.36 -2.97 6.81
N GLU A 51 12.30 -1.65 6.81
CA GLU A 51 13.31 -0.80 7.44
C GLU A 51 13.33 -0.98 8.97
N ALA A 52 12.15 -0.96 9.62
CA ALA A 52 12.03 -1.14 11.06
C ALA A 52 12.49 -2.53 11.51
N ALA A 53 12.18 -3.59 10.75
CA ALA A 53 12.67 -4.94 11.02
C ALA A 53 14.20 -5.01 10.94
N SER A 54 14.80 -4.32 9.97
CA SER A 54 16.26 -4.28 9.74
C SER A 54 17.01 -3.46 10.78
N GLN A 55 16.42 -2.38 11.28
CA GLN A 55 17.02 -1.51 12.29
C GLN A 55 16.82 -2.04 13.73
N SER A 56 15.85 -2.93 13.94
CA SER A 56 15.57 -3.48 15.27
C SER A 56 16.66 -4.43 15.74
N LEU A 57 17.32 -4.10 16.85
CA LEU A 57 18.24 -5.00 17.55
C LEU A 57 17.50 -6.07 18.36
N ARG A 58 16.25 -5.79 18.75
CA ARG A 58 15.38 -6.70 19.49
C ARG A 58 14.72 -7.68 18.53
N SER A 59 14.97 -8.97 18.73
CA SER A 59 14.47 -10.04 17.86
C SER A 59 12.94 -10.19 17.91
N ASP A 60 12.32 -9.99 19.07
CA ASP A 60 10.87 -9.98 19.24
C ASP A 60 10.20 -8.87 18.42
N VAL A 61 10.79 -7.67 18.43
CA VAL A 61 10.30 -6.52 17.67
C VAL A 61 10.54 -6.72 16.17
N SER A 62 11.70 -7.27 15.78
CA SER A 62 12.00 -7.59 14.37
C SER A 62 11.01 -8.61 13.81
N LEU A 63 10.69 -9.66 14.58
CA LEU A 63 9.71 -10.67 14.19
C LEU A 63 8.30 -10.07 14.03
N MET A 64 7.87 -9.21 14.97
CA MET A 64 6.59 -8.50 14.86
C MET A 64 6.50 -7.67 13.56
N TRP A 65 7.56 -6.96 13.19
CA TRP A 65 7.59 -6.22 11.91
C TRP A 65 7.58 -7.14 10.68
N ALA A 66 8.21 -8.32 10.78
CA ALA A 66 8.19 -9.31 9.71
C ALA A 66 6.78 -9.89 9.47
N GLU A 67 6.03 -10.15 10.54
CA GLU A 67 4.62 -10.58 10.45
C GLU A 67 3.77 -9.50 9.76
N PHE A 68 3.88 -8.24 10.19
CA PHE A 68 3.17 -7.14 9.54
C PHE A 68 3.57 -6.98 8.07
N LEU A 69 4.86 -7.11 7.75
CA LEU A 69 5.34 -7.05 6.37
C LEU A 69 4.67 -8.12 5.49
N GLN A 70 4.57 -9.36 6.00
CA GLN A 70 3.92 -10.46 5.29
C GLN A 70 2.44 -10.19 5.03
N GLU A 71 1.71 -9.67 6.02
CA GLU A 71 0.30 -9.30 5.87
C GLU A 71 0.11 -8.21 4.80
N HIS A 72 0.94 -7.15 4.84
CA HIS A 72 0.86 -6.07 3.86
C HIS A 72 1.20 -6.53 2.43
N ILE A 73 2.18 -7.42 2.27
CA ILE A 73 2.51 -8.01 0.96
C ILE A 73 1.34 -8.85 0.45
N THR A 74 0.76 -9.70 1.30
CA THR A 74 -0.38 -10.54 0.94
C THR A 74 -1.57 -9.70 0.50
N PHE A 75 -1.88 -8.64 1.25
CA PHE A 75 -2.92 -7.67 0.89
C PHE A 75 -2.60 -6.93 -0.42
N LEU A 76 -1.34 -6.54 -0.62
CA LEU A 76 -0.93 -5.88 -1.87
C LEU A 76 -1.15 -6.77 -3.10
N ILE A 77 -0.90 -8.07 -3.00
CA ILE A 77 -1.08 -9.03 -4.10
C ILE A 77 -2.57 -9.14 -4.46
N THR A 78 -3.45 -9.32 -3.48
CA THR A 78 -4.90 -9.42 -3.72
C THR A 78 -5.45 -8.10 -4.27
N PHE A 79 -5.00 -6.96 -3.72
CA PHE A 79 -5.38 -5.63 -4.19
C PHE A 79 -4.90 -5.34 -5.61
N LYS A 80 -3.67 -5.72 -5.98
CA LYS A 80 -3.16 -5.59 -7.36
C LYS A 80 -4.02 -6.37 -8.37
N SER A 81 -4.48 -7.57 -7.99
CA SER A 81 -5.39 -8.37 -8.83
C SER A 81 -6.72 -7.63 -9.06
N LEU A 82 -7.29 -7.05 -8.00
CA LEU A 82 -8.52 -6.24 -8.10
C LEU A 82 -8.32 -5.00 -8.99
N MET A 83 -7.22 -4.26 -8.80
CA MET A 83 -6.91 -3.07 -9.61
C MET A 83 -6.79 -3.42 -11.10
N ARG A 84 -6.21 -4.58 -11.43
CA ARG A 84 -6.11 -5.04 -12.83
C ARG A 84 -7.49 -5.34 -13.41
N LYS A 85 -8.33 -6.07 -12.68
CA LYS A 85 -9.69 -6.44 -13.14
C LYS A 85 -10.58 -5.20 -13.37
N ARG A 86 -10.40 -4.15 -12.58
CA ARG A 86 -11.19 -2.91 -12.67
C ARG A 86 -10.56 -1.82 -13.54
N GLY A 87 -9.40 -2.07 -14.14
CA GLY A 87 -8.70 -1.08 -14.98
C GLY A 87 -8.14 0.12 -14.20
N TRP A 88 -8.01 0.02 -12.88
CA TRP A 88 -7.53 1.12 -12.03
C TRP A 88 -6.00 1.25 -12.00
N LEU A 89 -5.32 0.21 -12.45
CA LEU A 89 -3.87 0.15 -12.46
C LEU A 89 -3.31 0.97 -13.62
N LYS A 90 -2.55 2.02 -13.33
CA LYS A 90 -1.68 2.64 -14.33
C LYS A 90 -0.55 1.67 -14.69
N VAL A 91 -0.57 1.17 -15.93
CA VAL A 91 0.43 0.26 -16.47
C VAL A 91 1.60 1.09 -17.02
N PRO A 92 2.85 0.82 -16.63
CA PRO A 92 4.00 1.50 -17.23
C PRO A 92 4.16 1.10 -18.70
N PRO A 93 4.92 1.87 -19.50
CA PRO A 93 5.23 1.49 -20.87
C PRO A 93 5.79 0.06 -20.95
N PRO A 94 5.43 -0.71 -22.00
CA PRO A 94 5.95 -2.06 -22.16
C PRO A 94 7.47 -2.03 -22.33
N TYR A 95 8.12 -3.04 -21.75
CA TYR A 95 9.55 -3.23 -21.92
C TYR A 95 9.84 -3.78 -23.32
N HIS A 96 10.70 -3.09 -24.07
CA HIS A 96 11.21 -3.55 -25.36
C HIS A 96 12.69 -3.90 -25.20
N PRO A 97 13.08 -5.19 -25.22
CA PRO A 97 14.49 -5.57 -25.20
C PRO A 97 15.16 -5.18 -26.52
N ALA A 98 16.44 -4.79 -26.46
CA ALA A 98 17.19 -4.25 -27.59
C ALA A 98 17.34 -5.24 -28.77
N ASP A 99 17.40 -6.54 -28.51
CA ASP A 99 17.79 -7.54 -29.52
C ASP A 99 16.61 -8.20 -30.28
N LEU A 100 15.34 -7.92 -29.91
CA LEU A 100 14.19 -8.57 -30.55
C LEU A 100 13.79 -7.95 -31.90
N SER A 101 14.40 -6.83 -32.32
CA SER A 101 14.16 -6.25 -33.65
C SER A 101 14.88 -6.99 -34.80
N GLN A 102 15.67 -8.03 -34.50
CA GLN A 102 16.45 -8.78 -35.50
C GLN A 102 15.90 -10.17 -35.81
N ILE A 103 14.85 -10.65 -35.14
CA ILE A 103 14.33 -12.02 -35.31
C ILE A 103 13.19 -12.10 -36.35
N GLU A 104 12.68 -10.96 -36.84
CA GLU A 104 11.66 -10.92 -37.90
C GLU A 104 12.20 -10.40 -39.24
N LYS A 105 13.28 -11.01 -39.75
CA LYS A 105 13.67 -10.91 -41.17
C LYS A 105 13.98 -12.28 -41.77
#